data_AF-A0A968BZA0-F1
#
_entry.id   AF-A0A968BZA0-F1
#
_cell.length_a   1.000
_cell.length_b   1.000
_cell.length_c   1.000
_cell.angle_alpha   90.00
_cell.angle_beta   90.00
_cell.angle_gamma   90.00
#
_symmetry.space_group_name_H-M   'P 1'
#
loop_
_entity.id
_entity.type
_entity.pdbx_description
1 polymer ?
#
loop_
_entity_poly.entity_id
_entity_poly.type
_entity_poly.pdbx_seq_one_letter_code
_entity_poly.pdbx_strand_id
1 'polypeptide(L)'
;MDKPRATSFNYAIGMFGTSIPINMLKTFAFTYYVLDRGVTATQWALMMLIYTFIDALDNPVYGFLSDRTRSRWGRRRPWLVIGTPLLIVCFIAFYNMPAFLAGDSVFAYCMLFYILTGTLDSVLNANYAALFPELFPDDIARAKTNAMRQAFMLVGMIISIALTPIVTDMIGYGPTAILYGLLGGGVILYMTFTCRERDPEPEEARPELWKALKDLLTNGKFWIAGFVNAFYSAAMSLVLASVAFFVEYGLGLSSGQSTFLLAAVLLVAIGCVAVWAWLVKKFTLMPVWRAALITLAVTFIPLYFANSLVTSIIFSALVGFGFAGVITTMDLIGAKIMDEDTQKHHLRREGIIANAL
;
A
#
# COMPACT_ATOMS: atom_id res chain seq x y z
N MET A 1 25.06 -21.76 -4.18
CA MET A 1 24.53 -20.74 -5.12
C MET A 1 23.94 -19.59 -4.31
N ASP A 2 24.65 -18.46 -4.24
CA ASP A 2 24.40 -17.25 -3.44
C ASP A 2 23.15 -16.41 -3.83
N LYS A 3 22.01 -17.05 -4.08
CA LYS A 3 20.80 -16.39 -4.59
C LYS A 3 19.81 -15.73 -3.59
N PRO A 4 19.88 -15.86 -2.24
CA PRO A 4 18.81 -15.31 -1.40
C PRO A 4 18.79 -13.78 -1.34
N ARG A 5 19.96 -13.12 -1.25
CA ARG A 5 20.04 -11.67 -0.98
C ARG A 5 19.61 -10.81 -2.17
N ALA A 6 20.02 -11.18 -3.38
CA ALA A 6 19.60 -10.48 -4.60
C ALA A 6 18.09 -10.61 -4.81
N THR A 7 17.52 -11.78 -4.52
CA THR A 7 16.07 -12.02 -4.63
C THR A 7 15.28 -11.19 -3.62
N SER A 8 15.74 -11.09 -2.37
CA SER A 8 15.14 -10.20 -1.35
C SER A 8 15.15 -8.74 -1.79
N PHE A 9 16.27 -8.24 -2.31
CA PHE A 9 16.37 -6.85 -2.76
C PHE A 9 15.48 -6.57 -3.97
N ASN A 10 15.56 -7.41 -5.00
CA ASN A 10 14.79 -7.26 -6.23
C ASN A 10 13.29 -7.37 -6.00
N TYR A 11 12.87 -8.18 -5.02
CA TYR A 11 11.47 -8.23 -4.61
C TYR A 11 11.08 -7.01 -3.80
N ALA A 12 11.91 -6.58 -2.84
CA ALA A 12 11.60 -5.46 -1.96
C ALA A 12 11.53 -4.10 -2.69
N ILE A 13 12.38 -3.88 -3.69
CA ILE A 13 12.33 -2.67 -4.52
C ILE A 13 11.01 -2.57 -5.31
N GLY A 14 10.32 -3.69 -5.56
CA GLY A 14 8.98 -3.67 -6.15
C GLY A 14 7.97 -2.83 -5.36
N MET A 15 8.08 -2.83 -4.01
CA MET A 15 7.19 -2.02 -3.16
C MET A 15 7.43 -0.52 -3.31
N PHE A 16 8.66 -0.11 -3.61
CA PHE A 16 8.95 1.29 -3.99
C PHE A 16 8.22 1.68 -5.27
N GLY A 17 8.20 0.77 -6.25
CA GLY A 17 7.54 0.99 -7.54
C GLY A 17 6.02 1.10 -7.45
N THR A 18 5.37 0.28 -6.61
CA THR A 18 3.92 0.38 -6.37
C THR A 18 3.56 1.58 -5.50
N SER A 19 4.40 1.90 -4.51
CA SER A 19 4.10 2.98 -3.56
C SER A 19 4.09 4.37 -4.20
N ILE A 20 4.90 4.64 -5.23
CA ILE A 20 5.02 6.01 -5.75
C ILE A 20 3.73 6.50 -6.45
N PRO A 21 3.23 5.80 -7.48
CA PRO A 21 2.02 6.25 -8.18
C PRO A 21 0.80 6.30 -7.26
N ILE A 22 0.61 5.29 -6.41
CA ILE A 22 -0.60 5.19 -5.58
C ILE A 22 -0.64 6.25 -4.47
N ASN A 23 0.49 6.59 -3.85
CA ASN A 23 0.53 7.61 -2.81
C ASN A 23 0.34 9.02 -3.39
N MET A 24 0.83 9.27 -4.62
CA MET A 24 0.51 10.49 -5.35
C MET A 24 -0.99 10.56 -5.64
N LEU A 25 -1.58 9.47 -6.17
CA LEU A 25 -3.03 9.38 -6.45
C LEU A 25 -3.85 9.65 -5.18
N LYS A 26 -3.63 8.90 -4.10
CA LYS A 26 -4.42 9.00 -2.86
C LYS A 26 -4.31 10.37 -2.19
N THR A 27 -3.13 10.98 -2.21
CA THR A 27 -2.87 12.24 -1.51
C THR A 27 -3.33 13.46 -2.31
N PHE A 28 -3.10 13.49 -3.63
CA PHE A 28 -3.26 14.71 -4.43
C PHE A 28 -4.44 14.68 -5.40
N ALA A 29 -5.13 13.55 -5.57
CA ALA A 29 -6.26 13.49 -6.49
C ALA A 29 -7.41 14.44 -6.10
N PHE A 30 -7.67 14.63 -4.79
CA PHE A 30 -8.65 15.59 -4.31
C PHE A 30 -8.25 17.02 -4.71
N THR A 31 -7.02 17.43 -4.38
CA THR A 31 -6.48 18.75 -4.74
C THR A 31 -6.62 19.01 -6.24
N TYR A 32 -6.15 18.08 -7.06
CA TYR A 32 -6.16 18.23 -8.52
C TYR A 32 -7.57 18.34 -9.11
N TYR A 33 -8.53 17.48 -8.72
CA TYR A 33 -9.86 17.51 -9.34
C TYR A 33 -10.83 18.48 -8.67
N VAL A 34 -10.81 18.58 -7.34
CA VAL A 34 -11.76 19.40 -6.58
C VAL A 34 -11.31 20.86 -6.52
N LEU A 35 -10.03 21.11 -6.25
CA LEU A 35 -9.53 22.49 -6.12
C LEU A 35 -9.19 23.10 -7.49
N ASP A 36 -8.52 22.36 -8.38
CA ASP A 36 -8.03 22.94 -9.64
C ASP A 36 -9.01 22.77 -10.83
N ARG A 37 -9.91 21.77 -10.80
CA ARG A 37 -10.76 21.40 -11.94
C ARG A 37 -12.27 21.50 -11.70
N GLY A 38 -12.66 21.97 -10.52
CA GLY A 38 -14.06 22.31 -10.23
C GLY A 38 -15.00 21.11 -10.04
N VAL A 39 -14.47 19.91 -9.77
CA VAL A 39 -15.30 18.80 -9.27
C VAL A 39 -15.79 19.17 -7.87
N THR A 40 -17.09 19.07 -7.62
CA THR A 40 -17.64 19.43 -6.30
C THR A 40 -17.23 18.41 -5.23
N ALA A 41 -17.13 18.84 -3.97
CA ALA A 41 -16.86 17.93 -2.84
C ALA A 41 -17.93 16.82 -2.73
N THR A 42 -19.18 17.11 -3.07
CA THR A 42 -20.28 16.13 -3.11
C THR A 42 -20.06 15.08 -4.20
N GLN A 43 -19.67 15.50 -5.41
CA GLN A 43 -19.29 14.59 -6.50
C GLN A 43 -18.10 13.71 -6.09
N TRP A 44 -17.07 14.30 -5.48
CA TRP A 44 -15.93 13.55 -4.97
C TRP A 44 -16.33 12.50 -3.93
N ALA A 45 -17.16 12.86 -2.95
CA ALA A 45 -17.65 11.94 -1.94
C ALA A 45 -18.47 10.79 -2.56
N LEU A 46 -19.33 11.09 -3.54
CA LEU A 46 -20.09 10.08 -4.28
C LEU A 46 -19.16 9.14 -5.06
N MET A 47 -18.16 9.66 -5.75
CA MET A 47 -17.15 8.86 -6.46
C MET A 47 -16.41 7.93 -5.49
N MET A 48 -15.96 8.45 -4.35
CA MET A 48 -15.27 7.66 -3.33
C MET A 48 -16.17 6.55 -2.78
N LEU A 49 -17.44 6.85 -2.52
CA LEU A 49 -18.42 5.84 -2.09
C LEU A 49 -18.55 4.72 -3.12
N ILE A 50 -18.74 5.07 -4.40
CA ILE A 50 -18.86 4.08 -5.49
C ILE A 50 -17.58 3.25 -5.61
N TYR A 51 -16.41 3.92 -5.59
CA TYR A 51 -15.12 3.26 -5.64
C TYR A 51 -14.94 2.24 -4.51
N THR A 52 -15.33 2.58 -3.28
CA THR A 52 -15.24 1.65 -2.13
C THR A 52 -16.03 0.37 -2.35
N PHE A 53 -17.24 0.44 -2.93
CA PHE A 53 -18.03 -0.77 -3.23
C PHE A 53 -17.43 -1.59 -4.37
N ILE A 54 -16.93 -0.92 -5.41
CA ILE A 54 -16.26 -1.61 -6.53
C ILE A 54 -15.01 -2.33 -6.01
N ASP A 55 -14.12 -1.62 -5.30
CA ASP A 55 -12.87 -2.17 -4.77
C ASP A 55 -13.13 -3.36 -3.83
N ALA A 56 -14.15 -3.28 -2.97
CA ALA A 56 -14.53 -4.39 -2.08
C ALA A 56 -14.97 -5.67 -2.83
N LEU A 57 -15.62 -5.53 -4.00
CA LEU A 57 -16.07 -6.67 -4.81
C LEU A 57 -14.96 -7.22 -5.71
N ASP A 58 -14.18 -6.30 -6.27
CA ASP A 58 -13.14 -6.56 -7.24
C ASP A 58 -11.93 -7.30 -6.63
N ASN A 59 -11.56 -6.94 -5.40
CA ASN A 59 -10.39 -7.50 -4.71
C ASN A 59 -10.43 -9.05 -4.64
N PRO A 60 -11.50 -9.71 -4.15
CA PRO A 60 -11.59 -11.17 -4.18
C PRO A 60 -11.57 -11.78 -5.59
N VAL A 61 -12.16 -11.10 -6.57
CA VAL A 61 -12.24 -11.58 -7.96
C VAL A 61 -10.86 -11.61 -8.61
N TYR A 62 -10.05 -10.56 -8.43
CA TYR A 62 -8.70 -10.51 -8.98
C TYR A 62 -7.75 -11.51 -8.34
N GLY A 63 -7.87 -11.71 -7.02
CA GLY A 63 -7.13 -12.75 -6.31
C GLY A 63 -7.43 -14.13 -6.90
N PHE A 64 -8.71 -14.42 -7.15
CA PHE A 64 -9.17 -15.67 -7.76
C PHE A 64 -8.73 -15.84 -9.22
N LEU A 65 -8.84 -14.81 -10.05
CA LEU A 65 -8.43 -14.86 -11.46
C LEU A 65 -6.91 -15.10 -11.56
N SER A 66 -6.15 -14.44 -10.70
CA SER A 66 -4.70 -14.65 -10.62
C SER A 66 -4.36 -16.07 -10.14
N ASP A 67 -5.04 -16.59 -9.11
CA ASP A 67 -4.82 -17.96 -8.59
C ASP A 67 -5.04 -19.04 -9.67
N ARG A 68 -5.95 -18.80 -10.61
CA ARG A 68 -6.30 -19.73 -11.69
C ARG A 68 -5.45 -19.57 -12.96
N THR A 69 -4.63 -18.53 -13.03
CA THR A 69 -3.82 -18.25 -14.21
C THR A 69 -2.71 -19.30 -14.35
N ARG A 70 -2.58 -19.87 -15.54
CA ARG A 70 -1.51 -20.80 -15.92
C ARG A 70 -0.88 -20.27 -17.19
N SER A 71 0.35 -19.75 -17.09
CA SER A 71 1.09 -19.23 -18.23
C SER A 71 2.53 -19.77 -18.22
N ARG A 72 3.18 -19.74 -19.39
CA ARG A 72 4.61 -20.04 -19.54
C ARG A 72 5.53 -19.10 -18.75
N TRP A 73 5.01 -17.99 -18.24
CA TRP A 73 5.75 -17.02 -17.42
C TRP A 73 5.52 -17.19 -15.92
N GLY A 74 4.63 -18.10 -15.51
CA GLY A 74 4.18 -18.26 -14.13
C GLY A 74 2.69 -17.94 -13.94
N ARG A 75 2.25 -17.94 -12.69
CA ARG A 75 0.89 -17.65 -12.25
C ARG A 75 0.66 -16.14 -12.12
N ARG A 76 1.58 -15.40 -11.50
CA ARG A 76 1.39 -13.97 -11.13
C ARG A 76 2.02 -13.00 -12.12
N ARG A 77 3.19 -13.34 -12.67
CA ARG A 77 3.96 -12.50 -13.60
C ARG A 77 3.16 -11.91 -14.78
N PRO A 78 2.27 -12.63 -15.47
CA PRO A 78 1.49 -12.03 -16.57
C PRO A 78 0.66 -10.83 -16.13
N TRP A 79 0.07 -10.89 -14.93
CA TRP A 79 -0.72 -9.81 -14.35
C TRP A 79 0.14 -8.58 -14.05
N LEU A 80 1.36 -8.79 -13.55
CA LEU A 80 2.31 -7.70 -13.33
C LEU A 80 2.79 -7.08 -14.65
N VAL A 81 3.21 -7.90 -15.63
CA VAL A 81 3.73 -7.40 -16.91
C VAL A 81 2.67 -6.65 -17.73
N ILE A 82 1.41 -7.12 -17.72
CA ILE A 82 0.33 -6.49 -18.48
C ILE A 82 -0.32 -5.36 -17.68
N GLY A 83 -0.51 -5.54 -16.37
CA GLY A 83 -1.13 -4.56 -15.49
C GLY A 83 -0.28 -3.31 -15.31
N THR A 84 1.05 -3.42 -15.30
CA THR A 84 1.93 -2.25 -15.08
C THR A 84 1.84 -1.20 -16.20
N PRO A 85 1.97 -1.53 -17.51
CA PRO A 85 1.77 -0.56 -18.58
C PRO A 85 0.37 0.06 -18.56
N LEU A 86 -0.66 -0.73 -18.27
CA LEU A 86 -2.04 -0.23 -18.15
C LEU A 86 -2.16 0.77 -16.98
N LEU A 87 -1.57 0.46 -15.83
CA LEU A 87 -1.55 1.36 -14.67
C LEU A 87 -0.88 2.68 -15.06
N ILE A 88 0.27 2.63 -15.73
CA ILE A 88 1.00 3.83 -16.16
C ILE A 88 0.11 4.69 -17.07
N VAL A 89 -0.53 4.09 -18.07
CA VAL A 89 -1.39 4.81 -19.01
C VAL A 89 -2.59 5.43 -18.30
N CYS A 90 -3.29 4.68 -17.44
CA CYS A 90 -4.44 5.17 -16.68
C CYS A 90 -4.04 6.29 -15.70
N PHE A 91 -2.91 6.14 -15.02
CA PHE A 91 -2.37 7.13 -14.10
C PHE A 91 -1.97 8.43 -14.79
N ILE A 92 -1.31 8.34 -15.95
CA ILE A 92 -0.97 9.51 -16.77
C ILE A 92 -2.25 10.18 -17.27
N ALA A 93 -3.22 9.40 -17.77
CA ALA A 93 -4.48 9.93 -18.24
C ALA A 93 -5.26 10.63 -17.12
N PHE A 94 -5.20 10.12 -15.88
CA PHE A 94 -5.84 10.75 -14.72
C PHE A 94 -5.32 12.18 -14.46
N TYR A 95 -4.00 12.39 -14.53
CA TYR A 95 -3.37 13.70 -14.30
C TYR A 95 -3.17 14.55 -15.56
N ASN A 96 -3.57 14.04 -16.73
CA ASN A 96 -3.49 14.73 -18.02
C ASN A 96 -4.86 14.72 -18.71
N MET A 97 -5.84 15.35 -18.04
CA MET A 97 -7.19 15.48 -18.56
C MET A 97 -7.22 16.33 -19.84
N PRO A 98 -7.90 15.88 -20.92
CA PRO A 98 -8.05 16.67 -22.13
C PRO A 98 -8.74 18.01 -21.87
N ALA A 99 -8.17 19.10 -22.41
CA ALA A 99 -8.63 20.47 -22.18
C ALA A 99 -10.05 20.78 -22.70
N PHE A 100 -10.61 19.93 -23.58
CA PHE A 100 -11.96 20.10 -24.11
C PHE A 100 -13.06 19.60 -23.14
N LEU A 101 -12.70 18.87 -22.08
CA LEU A 101 -13.68 18.39 -21.10
C LEU A 101 -14.07 19.53 -20.15
N ALA A 102 -15.38 19.71 -19.95
CA ALA A 102 -15.95 20.73 -19.09
C ALA A 102 -17.24 20.24 -18.40
N GLY A 103 -17.60 20.85 -17.27
CA GLY A 103 -18.80 20.51 -16.50
C GLY A 103 -18.81 19.04 -16.06
N ASP A 104 -19.96 18.37 -16.20
CA ASP A 104 -20.16 16.98 -15.74
C ASP A 104 -19.25 15.96 -16.43
N SER A 105 -18.72 16.26 -17.62
CA SER A 105 -17.77 15.38 -18.30
C SER A 105 -16.43 15.25 -17.56
N VAL A 106 -16.03 16.27 -16.80
CA VAL A 106 -14.84 16.24 -15.93
C VAL A 106 -15.05 15.23 -14.80
N PHE A 107 -16.23 15.22 -14.19
CA PHE A 107 -16.57 14.27 -13.14
C PHE A 107 -16.57 12.83 -13.64
N ALA A 108 -17.20 12.56 -14.78
CA ALA A 108 -17.22 11.23 -15.38
C ALA A 108 -15.81 10.74 -15.75
N TYR A 109 -14.97 11.62 -16.29
CA TYR A 109 -13.57 11.31 -16.61
C TYR A 109 -12.75 11.02 -15.35
N CYS A 110 -12.87 11.87 -14.33
CA CYS A 110 -12.24 11.67 -13.02
C CYS A 110 -12.61 10.31 -12.43
N MET A 111 -13.90 10.00 -12.38
CA MET A 111 -14.42 8.75 -11.84
C MET A 111 -13.88 7.53 -12.60
N LEU A 112 -13.92 7.56 -13.94
CA LEU A 112 -13.43 6.46 -14.77
C LEU A 112 -11.95 6.17 -14.50
N PHE A 113 -11.09 7.20 -14.60
CA PHE A 113 -9.65 7.00 -14.47
C PHE A 113 -9.20 6.78 -13.03
N TYR A 114 -9.92 7.32 -12.03
CA TYR A 114 -9.67 7.00 -10.62
C TYR A 114 -9.95 5.52 -10.35
N ILE A 115 -11.12 5.02 -10.77
CA ILE A 115 -11.50 3.62 -10.58
C ILE A 115 -10.52 2.72 -11.33
N LEU A 116 -10.24 2.98 -12.61
CA LEU A 116 -9.30 2.15 -13.39
C LEU A 116 -7.90 2.11 -12.77
N THR A 117 -7.38 3.26 -12.33
CA THR A 117 -6.05 3.33 -11.72
C THR A 117 -6.02 2.60 -10.37
N GLY A 118 -7.04 2.80 -9.52
CA GLY A 118 -7.17 2.11 -8.24
C GLY A 118 -7.30 0.59 -8.41
N THR A 119 -8.18 0.15 -9.32
CA THR A 119 -8.37 -1.25 -9.69
C THR A 119 -7.06 -1.91 -10.16
N LEU A 120 -6.31 -1.26 -11.05
CA LEU A 120 -5.04 -1.79 -11.54
C LEU A 120 -3.98 -1.84 -10.44
N ASP A 121 -3.94 -0.85 -9.55
CA ASP A 121 -3.06 -0.86 -8.38
C ASP A 121 -3.40 -2.01 -7.44
N SER A 122 -4.68 -2.22 -7.13
CA SER A 122 -5.14 -3.36 -6.32
C SER A 122 -4.73 -4.69 -6.95
N VAL A 123 -4.91 -4.87 -8.26
CA VAL A 123 -4.44 -6.06 -8.99
C VAL A 123 -2.93 -6.26 -8.86
N LEU A 124 -2.14 -5.20 -9.03
CA LEU A 124 -0.67 -5.28 -8.95
C LEU A 124 -0.21 -5.59 -7.52
N ASN A 125 -0.78 -4.92 -6.51
CA ASN A 125 -0.48 -5.16 -5.10
C ASN A 125 -0.88 -6.57 -4.65
N ALA A 126 -2.03 -7.08 -5.11
CA ALA A 126 -2.47 -8.46 -4.87
C ALA A 126 -1.44 -9.48 -5.32
N ASN A 127 -1.04 -9.36 -6.60
CA ASN A 127 -0.09 -10.27 -7.22
C ASN A 127 1.30 -10.14 -6.61
N TYR A 128 1.69 -8.91 -6.26
CA TYR A 128 2.93 -8.65 -5.54
C TYR A 128 2.91 -9.31 -4.16
N ALA A 129 1.89 -9.08 -3.34
CA ALA A 129 1.77 -9.65 -2.00
C ALA A 129 1.73 -11.18 -2.03
N ALA A 130 1.01 -11.77 -2.99
CA ALA A 130 0.94 -13.23 -3.16
C ALA A 130 2.27 -13.88 -3.57
N LEU A 131 3.18 -13.14 -4.23
CA LEU A 131 4.54 -13.63 -4.53
C LEU A 131 5.41 -13.75 -3.26
N PHE A 132 5.06 -13.06 -2.18
CA PHE A 132 5.86 -13.04 -0.96
C PHE A 132 6.06 -14.42 -0.31
N PRO A 133 4.98 -15.18 0.02
CA PRO A 133 5.13 -16.51 0.61
C PRO A 133 5.79 -17.50 -0.35
N GLU A 134 5.52 -17.39 -1.66
CA GLU A 134 6.09 -18.28 -2.68
C GLU A 134 7.62 -18.13 -2.81
N LEU A 135 8.14 -16.90 -2.74
CA LEU A 135 9.57 -16.61 -2.88
C LEU A 135 10.36 -16.84 -1.58
N PHE A 136 9.72 -16.71 -0.42
CA PHE A 136 10.38 -16.76 0.89
C PHE A 136 9.69 -17.76 1.84
N PRO A 137 10.03 -19.06 1.75
CA PRO A 137 9.45 -20.10 2.59
C PRO A 137 10.02 -20.13 4.03
N ASP A 138 11.18 -19.50 4.27
CA ASP A 138 11.82 -19.43 5.59
C ASP A 138 11.44 -18.15 6.34
N ASP A 139 11.07 -18.28 7.62
CA ASP A 139 10.64 -17.17 8.48
C ASP A 139 11.71 -16.08 8.62
N ILE A 140 12.99 -16.46 8.69
CA ILE A 140 14.10 -15.50 8.83
C ILE A 140 14.28 -14.69 7.54
N ALA A 141 14.25 -15.37 6.38
CA ALA A 141 14.31 -14.73 5.08
C ALA A 141 13.09 -13.82 4.83
N ARG A 142 11.91 -14.25 5.27
CA ARG A 142 10.65 -13.50 5.18
C ARG A 142 10.69 -12.24 6.02
N ALA A 143 11.06 -12.33 7.31
CA ALA A 143 11.17 -11.16 8.19
C ALA A 143 12.21 -10.14 7.66
N LYS A 144 13.36 -10.60 7.17
CA LYS A 144 14.38 -9.72 6.58
C LYS A 144 13.87 -9.01 5.32
N THR A 145 13.20 -9.74 4.44
CA THR A 145 12.68 -9.17 3.20
C THR A 145 11.53 -8.21 3.47
N ASN A 146 10.65 -8.51 4.44
CA ASN A 146 9.58 -7.60 4.82
C ASN A 146 10.12 -6.28 5.35
N ALA A 147 11.16 -6.31 6.19
CA ALA A 147 11.80 -5.09 6.68
C ALA A 147 12.34 -4.23 5.53
N MET A 148 12.94 -4.85 4.51
CA MET A 148 13.40 -4.13 3.31
C MET A 148 12.23 -3.55 2.51
N ARG A 149 11.14 -4.31 2.34
CA ARG A 149 9.90 -3.85 1.68
C ARG A 149 9.37 -2.60 2.36
N GLN A 150 9.21 -2.63 3.69
CA GLN A 150 8.69 -1.48 4.44
C GLN A 150 9.61 -0.28 4.35
N ALA A 151 10.93 -0.46 4.35
CA ALA A 151 11.86 0.65 4.12
C ALA A 151 11.65 1.28 2.73
N PHE A 152 11.53 0.46 1.67
CA PHE A 152 11.27 0.93 0.31
C PHE A 152 9.90 1.60 0.16
N MET A 153 8.87 1.09 0.85
CA MET A 153 7.54 1.71 0.94
C MET A 153 7.63 3.11 1.52
N LEU A 154 8.31 3.25 2.66
CA LEU A 154 8.47 4.54 3.34
C LEU A 154 9.24 5.54 2.48
N VAL A 155 10.30 5.10 1.78
CA VAL A 155 11.03 5.98 0.83
C VAL A 155 10.12 6.40 -0.31
N GLY A 156 9.34 5.48 -0.89
CA GLY A 156 8.37 5.79 -1.95
C GLY A 156 7.29 6.76 -1.46
N MET A 157 6.82 6.60 -0.22
CA MET A 157 5.85 7.48 0.42
C MET A 157 6.43 8.89 0.67
N ILE A 158 7.69 9.01 1.12
CA ILE A 158 8.37 10.31 1.27
C ILE A 158 8.43 11.03 -0.08
N ILE A 159 8.88 10.34 -1.14
CA ILE A 159 8.92 10.93 -2.48
C ILE A 159 7.52 11.39 -2.89
N SER A 160 6.51 10.53 -2.71
CA SER A 160 5.15 10.83 -3.16
C SER A 160 4.46 11.92 -2.38
N ILE A 161 4.71 12.07 -1.08
CA ILE A 161 4.00 13.04 -0.24
C ILE A 161 4.79 14.35 -0.14
N ALA A 162 6.11 14.28 0.06
CA ALA A 162 6.94 15.45 0.31
C ALA A 162 7.52 16.06 -0.98
N LEU A 163 7.90 15.24 -1.97
CA LEU A 163 8.53 15.73 -3.20
C LEU A 163 7.49 16.15 -4.25
N THR A 164 6.31 15.53 -4.27
CA THR A 164 5.26 15.85 -5.25
C THR A 164 4.92 17.33 -5.33
N PRO A 165 4.62 18.07 -4.24
CA PRO A 165 4.29 19.50 -4.35
C PRO A 165 5.40 20.31 -5.03
N ILE A 166 6.66 20.04 -4.70
CA ILE A 166 7.82 20.74 -5.27
C ILE A 166 7.93 20.45 -6.77
N VAL A 167 7.75 19.18 -7.17
CA VAL A 167 7.84 18.78 -8.56
C VAL A 167 6.64 19.31 -9.35
N THR A 168 5.42 19.26 -8.79
CA THR A 168 4.22 19.78 -9.46
C THR A 168 4.26 21.29 -9.61
N ASP A 169 4.86 22.04 -8.69
CA ASP A 169 5.07 23.48 -8.84
C ASP A 169 6.05 23.82 -9.98
N MET A 170 7.03 22.94 -10.22
CA MET A 170 8.03 23.13 -11.28
C MET A 170 7.55 22.69 -12.68
N ILE A 171 6.89 21.53 -12.78
CA ILE A 171 6.55 20.89 -14.07
C ILE A 171 5.07 20.56 -14.24
N GLY A 172 4.24 20.76 -13.21
CA GLY A 172 2.81 20.43 -13.21
C GLY A 172 2.51 18.95 -12.95
N TYR A 173 1.24 18.65 -12.66
CA TYR A 173 0.76 17.30 -12.36
C TYR A 173 0.93 16.29 -13.51
N GLY A 174 0.67 16.70 -14.76
CA GLY A 174 0.78 15.80 -15.91
C GLY A 174 2.19 15.23 -16.12
N PRO A 175 3.22 16.08 -16.27
CA PRO A 175 4.62 15.62 -16.36
C PRO A 175 5.09 14.87 -15.12
N THR A 176 4.64 15.26 -13.92
CA THR A 176 4.93 14.52 -12.67
C THR A 176 4.37 13.10 -12.72
N ALA A 177 3.13 12.93 -13.21
CA ALA A 177 2.51 11.62 -13.36
C ALA A 177 3.23 10.74 -14.39
N ILE A 178 3.76 11.33 -15.47
CA ILE A 178 4.61 10.61 -16.44
C ILE A 178 5.89 10.14 -15.76
N LEU A 179 6.59 11.03 -15.04
CA LEU A 179 7.82 10.70 -14.34
C LEU A 179 7.61 9.56 -13.32
N TYR A 180 6.60 9.70 -12.48
CA TYR A 180 6.30 8.76 -11.39
C TYR A 180 5.71 7.45 -11.91
N GLY A 181 4.87 7.51 -12.94
CA GLY A 181 4.35 6.33 -13.63
C GLY A 181 5.48 5.51 -14.27
N LEU A 182 6.36 6.15 -15.05
CA LEU A 182 7.48 5.46 -15.69
C LEU A 182 8.49 4.91 -14.68
N LEU A 183 8.81 5.68 -13.64
CA LEU A 183 9.71 5.24 -12.58
C LEU A 183 9.11 4.07 -11.78
N GLY A 184 7.87 4.21 -11.32
CA GLY A 184 7.18 3.19 -10.55
C GLY A 184 6.97 1.91 -11.35
N GLY A 185 6.42 2.04 -12.57
CA GLY A 185 6.19 0.92 -13.45
C GLY A 185 7.48 0.26 -13.95
N GLY A 186 8.54 1.05 -14.22
CA GLY A 186 9.86 0.51 -14.56
C GLY A 186 10.44 -0.37 -13.45
N VAL A 187 10.29 0.06 -12.19
CA VAL A 187 10.73 -0.73 -11.02
C VAL A 187 9.89 -1.99 -10.83
N ILE A 188 8.56 -1.93 -11.02
CA ILE A 188 7.68 -3.11 -10.93
C ILE A 188 8.05 -4.12 -12.03
N LEU A 189 8.27 -3.67 -13.27
CA LEU A 189 8.69 -4.53 -14.37
C LEU A 189 10.07 -5.14 -14.10
N TYR A 190 11.03 -4.35 -13.60
CA TYR A 190 12.34 -4.85 -13.20
C TYR A 190 12.24 -5.97 -12.15
N MET A 191 11.44 -5.76 -11.10
CA MET A 191 11.17 -6.79 -10.08
C MET A 191 10.56 -8.04 -10.72
N THR A 192 9.55 -7.85 -11.58
CA THR A 192 8.81 -8.93 -12.23
C THR A 192 9.71 -9.81 -13.11
N PHE A 193 10.59 -9.20 -13.91
CA PHE A 193 11.50 -9.94 -14.77
C PHE A 193 12.61 -10.66 -13.98
N THR A 194 13.05 -10.07 -12.87
CA THR A 194 14.17 -10.58 -12.09
C THR A 194 13.77 -11.66 -11.07
N CYS A 195 12.59 -11.56 -10.45
CA CYS A 195 12.07 -12.51 -9.49
C CYS A 195 11.31 -13.64 -10.19
N ARG A 196 11.96 -14.82 -10.38
CA ARG A 196 11.33 -16.00 -10.99
C ARG A 196 10.48 -16.76 -9.99
N GLU A 197 9.20 -16.90 -10.32
CA GLU A 197 8.30 -17.85 -9.66
C GLU A 197 8.82 -19.27 -9.82
N ARG A 198 8.43 -20.14 -8.88
CA ARG A 198 8.64 -21.57 -9.01
C ARG A 198 7.64 -22.12 -10.03
N ASP A 199 8.06 -23.06 -10.86
CA ASP A 199 7.18 -23.61 -11.89
C ASP A 199 5.91 -24.21 -11.26
N PRO A 200 4.72 -23.94 -11.82
CA PRO A 200 3.47 -24.46 -11.27
C PRO A 200 3.47 -25.99 -11.32
N GLU A 201 3.28 -26.64 -10.17
CA GLU A 201 3.12 -28.08 -10.12
C GLU A 201 1.78 -28.49 -10.79
N PRO A 202 1.77 -29.49 -11.69
CA PRO A 202 0.61 -29.83 -12.50
C PRO A 202 -0.59 -30.39 -11.71
N GLU A 203 -0.40 -30.80 -10.44
CA GLU A 203 -1.44 -31.40 -9.59
C GLU A 203 -2.14 -30.41 -8.63
N GLU A 204 -1.80 -29.12 -8.63
CA GLU A 204 -2.48 -28.15 -7.74
C GLU A 204 -3.96 -27.98 -8.13
N ALA A 205 -4.85 -28.42 -7.24
CA ALA A 205 -6.29 -28.28 -7.39
C ALA A 205 -6.72 -26.80 -7.44
N ARG A 206 -7.65 -26.50 -8.36
CA ARG A 206 -8.16 -25.13 -8.55
C ARG A 206 -9.05 -24.74 -7.36
N PRO A 207 -8.81 -23.60 -6.71
CA PRO A 207 -9.76 -23.12 -5.72
C PRO A 207 -11.11 -22.83 -6.38
N GLU A 208 -12.19 -23.16 -5.68
CA GLU A 208 -13.54 -22.74 -6.05
C GLU A 208 -13.84 -21.43 -5.32
N LEU A 209 -14.14 -20.35 -6.06
CA LEU A 209 -14.33 -19.01 -5.50
C LEU A 209 -15.33 -19.00 -4.34
N TRP A 210 -16.49 -19.63 -4.53
CA TRP A 210 -17.55 -19.61 -3.52
C TRP A 210 -17.20 -20.39 -2.26
N LYS A 211 -16.54 -21.54 -2.40
CA LYS A 211 -16.07 -22.32 -1.24
C LYS A 211 -14.96 -21.56 -0.51
N ALA A 212 -14.01 -20.98 -1.23
CA ALA A 212 -12.94 -20.17 -0.64
C ALA A 212 -13.47 -18.96 0.11
N LEU A 213 -14.42 -18.21 -0.47
CA LEU A 213 -15.08 -17.09 0.19
C LEU A 213 -15.83 -17.53 1.46
N LYS A 214 -16.57 -18.64 1.39
CA LYS A 214 -17.30 -19.16 2.56
C LYS A 214 -16.33 -19.59 3.67
N ASP A 215 -15.27 -20.31 3.33
CA ASP A 215 -14.25 -20.75 4.29
C ASP A 215 -13.60 -19.54 4.97
N LEU A 216 -13.23 -18.52 4.20
CA LEU A 216 -12.63 -17.27 4.67
C LEU A 216 -13.57 -16.49 5.61
N LEU A 217 -14.83 -16.32 5.22
CA LEU A 217 -15.85 -15.64 6.03
C LEU A 217 -16.19 -16.39 7.32
N THR A 218 -16.00 -17.71 7.37
CA THR A 218 -16.18 -18.50 8.61
C THR A 218 -14.93 -18.54 9.49
N ASN A 219 -13.80 -18.03 9.02
CA ASN A 219 -12.56 -18.04 9.79
C ASN A 219 -12.51 -16.87 10.78
N GLY A 220 -12.61 -17.17 12.08
CA GLY A 220 -12.54 -16.15 13.13
C GLY A 220 -11.22 -15.37 13.15
N LYS A 221 -10.09 -15.97 12.75
CA LYS A 221 -8.78 -15.28 12.70
C LYS A 221 -8.74 -14.23 11.59
N PHE A 222 -9.41 -14.49 10.46
CA PHE A 222 -9.56 -13.55 9.37
C PHE A 222 -10.29 -12.29 9.83
N TRP A 223 -11.43 -12.43 10.51
CA TRP A 223 -12.17 -11.29 11.04
C TRP A 223 -11.38 -10.49 12.08
N ILE A 224 -10.66 -11.15 12.98
CA ILE A 224 -9.83 -10.44 13.97
C ILE A 224 -8.76 -9.60 13.26
N ALA A 225 -8.04 -10.17 12.29
CA ALA A 225 -7.03 -9.43 11.55
C ALA A 225 -7.64 -8.29 10.72
N GLY A 226 -8.74 -8.56 10.01
CA GLY A 226 -9.46 -7.58 9.20
C GLY A 226 -10.00 -6.40 10.04
N PHE A 227 -10.62 -6.66 11.19
CA PHE A 227 -11.08 -5.57 12.07
C PHE A 227 -9.92 -4.74 12.60
N VAL A 228 -8.82 -5.35 13.04
CA VAL A 228 -7.67 -4.58 13.51
C VAL A 228 -7.06 -3.74 12.38
N ASN A 229 -6.97 -4.29 11.16
CA ASN A 229 -6.49 -3.54 9.99
C ASN A 229 -7.44 -2.37 9.63
N ALA A 230 -8.75 -2.60 9.68
CA ALA A 230 -9.76 -1.57 9.42
C ALA A 230 -9.70 -0.42 10.44
N PHE A 231 -9.64 -0.73 11.75
CA PHE A 231 -9.51 0.28 12.79
C PHE A 231 -8.19 1.04 12.70
N TYR A 232 -7.09 0.35 12.43
CA TYR A 232 -5.78 0.98 12.21
C TYR A 232 -5.82 1.92 11.00
N SER A 233 -6.35 1.47 9.87
CA SER A 233 -6.44 2.25 8.63
C SER A 233 -7.35 3.46 8.79
N ALA A 234 -8.48 3.33 9.49
CA ALA A 234 -9.37 4.43 9.80
C ALA A 234 -8.69 5.48 10.69
N ALA A 235 -7.98 5.03 11.75
CA ALA A 235 -7.23 5.92 12.63
C ALA A 235 -6.11 6.65 11.86
N MET A 236 -5.33 5.94 11.03
CA MET A 236 -4.27 6.55 10.23
C MET A 236 -4.80 7.52 9.18
N SER A 237 -5.96 7.23 8.58
CA SER A 237 -6.62 8.14 7.62
C SER A 237 -7.05 9.45 8.29
N LEU A 238 -7.61 9.36 9.51
CA LEU A 238 -7.93 10.54 10.32
C LEU A 238 -6.68 11.33 10.68
N VAL A 239 -5.59 10.67 11.06
CA VAL A 239 -4.32 11.33 11.35
C VAL A 239 -3.82 12.08 10.10
N LEU A 240 -3.77 11.42 8.95
CA LEU A 240 -3.27 12.02 7.71
C LEU A 240 -4.09 13.26 7.31
N ALA A 241 -5.42 13.19 7.42
CA ALA A 241 -6.30 14.32 7.17
C ALA A 241 -6.14 15.45 8.20
N SER A 242 -5.94 15.10 9.48
CA SER A 242 -5.90 16.07 10.59
C SER A 242 -4.57 16.79 10.75
N VAL A 243 -3.46 16.26 10.22
CA VAL A 243 -2.12 16.85 10.38
C VAL A 243 -2.06 18.27 9.81
N ALA A 244 -2.67 18.54 8.65
CA ALA A 244 -2.72 19.88 8.08
C ALA A 244 -3.47 20.86 9.01
N PHE A 245 -4.63 20.45 9.51
CA PHE A 245 -5.42 21.25 10.46
C PHE A 245 -4.68 21.48 11.79
N PHE A 246 -3.98 20.47 12.30
CA PHE A 246 -3.21 20.58 13.53
C PHE A 246 -2.08 21.61 13.40
N VAL A 247 -1.38 21.65 12.27
CA VAL A 247 -0.32 22.63 12.02
C VAL A 247 -0.88 24.03 11.87
N GLU A 248 -1.93 24.20 11.08
CA GLU A 248 -2.50 25.52 10.78
C GLU A 248 -3.22 26.11 11.98
N TYR A 249 -4.13 25.36 12.60
CA TYR A 249 -4.99 25.87 13.67
C TYR A 249 -4.47 25.56 15.07
N GLY A 250 -3.78 24.44 15.27
CA GLY A 250 -3.23 24.05 16.58
C GLY A 250 -1.93 24.75 16.92
N LEU A 251 -1.02 24.87 15.94
CA LEU A 251 0.30 25.51 16.13
C LEU A 251 0.37 26.95 15.60
N GLY A 252 -0.62 27.39 14.82
CA GLY A 252 -0.62 28.73 14.20
C GLY A 252 0.45 28.90 13.11
N LEU A 253 0.81 27.80 12.43
CA LEU A 253 1.91 27.76 11.46
C LEU A 253 1.38 27.61 10.03
N SER A 254 2.21 27.93 9.04
CA SER A 254 1.85 27.71 7.63
C SER A 254 1.62 26.21 7.36
N SER A 255 0.57 25.89 6.60
CA SER A 255 0.23 24.51 6.19
C SER A 255 1.38 23.77 5.50
N GLY A 256 2.30 24.49 4.84
CA GLY A 256 3.52 23.92 4.25
C GLY A 256 4.48 23.28 5.27
N GLN A 257 4.35 23.60 6.58
CA GLN A 257 5.18 22.98 7.61
C GLN A 257 4.70 21.57 8.02
N SER A 258 3.50 21.16 7.59
CA SER A 258 2.98 19.80 7.78
C SER A 258 3.88 18.74 7.14
N THR A 259 4.54 19.07 6.04
CA THR A 259 5.51 18.22 5.35
C THR A 259 6.68 17.85 6.26
N PHE A 260 7.15 18.76 7.12
CA PHE A 260 8.26 18.48 8.05
C PHE A 260 7.85 17.50 9.15
N LEU A 261 6.63 17.59 9.67
CA LEU A 261 6.12 16.64 10.65
C LEU A 261 5.98 15.24 10.04
N LEU A 262 5.35 15.14 8.86
CA LEU A 262 5.21 13.88 8.15
C LEU A 262 6.57 13.27 7.80
N ALA A 263 7.51 14.10 7.32
CA ALA A 263 8.87 13.65 7.03
C ALA A 263 9.56 13.09 8.29
N ALA A 264 9.40 13.74 9.44
CA ALA A 264 9.96 13.25 10.71
C ALA A 264 9.40 11.88 11.10
N VAL A 265 8.08 11.68 10.99
CA VAL A 265 7.44 10.36 11.23
C VAL A 265 8.04 9.30 10.32
N LEU A 266 8.12 9.57 9.01
CA LEU A 266 8.57 8.60 8.02
C LEU A 266 10.06 8.27 8.15
N LEU A 267 10.92 9.27 8.38
CA LEU A 267 12.36 9.07 8.56
C LEU A 267 12.67 8.23 9.80
N VAL A 268 12.00 8.52 10.92
CA VAL A 268 12.13 7.72 12.13
C VAL A 268 11.59 6.32 11.90
N ALA A 269 10.46 6.19 11.21
CA ALA A 269 9.90 4.89 10.88
C ALA A 269 10.89 4.02 10.09
N ILE A 270 11.61 4.57 9.10
CA ILE A 270 12.63 3.83 8.33
C ILE A 270 13.70 3.25 9.25
N GLY A 271 14.23 4.05 10.17
CA GLY A 271 15.23 3.58 11.14
C GLY A 271 14.66 2.53 12.10
N CYS A 272 13.41 2.71 12.54
CA CYS A 272 12.77 1.84 13.52
C CYS A 272 12.24 0.53 12.93
N VAL A 273 12.04 0.41 11.62
CA VAL A 273 11.70 -0.87 10.95
C VAL A 273 12.74 -1.93 11.28
N ALA A 274 14.03 -1.57 11.31
CA ALA A 274 15.11 -2.50 11.67
C ALA A 274 15.00 -2.98 13.13
N VAL A 275 14.61 -2.09 14.04
CA VAL A 275 14.41 -2.40 15.47
C VAL A 275 13.25 -3.36 15.66
N TRP A 276 12.11 -3.09 15.02
CA TRP A 276 10.93 -3.96 15.08
C TRP A 276 11.18 -5.31 14.41
N ALA A 277 11.88 -5.35 13.27
CA ALA A 277 12.29 -6.60 12.65
C ALA A 277 13.21 -7.43 13.56
N TRP A 278 14.08 -6.79 14.34
CA TRP A 278 14.89 -7.47 15.35
C TRP A 278 14.03 -8.00 16.52
N LEU A 279 13.06 -7.22 16.99
CA LEU A 279 12.12 -7.65 18.04
C LEU A 279 11.30 -8.87 17.60
N VAL A 280 10.81 -8.90 16.35
CA VAL A 280 10.09 -10.06 15.79
C VAL A 280 10.98 -11.29 15.66
N LYS A 281 12.30 -11.13 15.48
CA LYS A 281 13.23 -12.27 15.47
C LYS A 281 13.53 -12.79 16.87
N LYS A 282 13.56 -11.90 17.86
CA LYS A 282 13.89 -12.25 19.25
C LYS A 282 12.69 -12.80 20.02
N PHE A 283 11.50 -12.32 19.70
CA PHE A 283 10.24 -12.68 20.35
C PHE A 283 9.25 -13.27 19.35
N THR A 284 8.14 -13.82 19.82
CA THR A 284 7.09 -14.32 18.92
C THR A 284 6.30 -13.17 18.28
N LEU A 285 5.73 -13.39 17.10
CA LEU A 285 5.05 -12.36 16.31
C LEU A 285 3.87 -11.69 17.05
N MET A 286 3.05 -12.48 17.76
CA MET A 286 1.79 -11.99 18.34
C MET A 286 1.99 -10.97 19.49
N PRO A 287 2.87 -11.21 20.49
CA PRO A 287 3.19 -10.19 21.49
C PRO A 287 3.79 -8.92 20.88
N VAL A 288 4.66 -9.06 19.88
CA VAL A 288 5.32 -7.91 19.23
C VAL A 288 4.30 -7.06 18.46
N TRP A 289 3.35 -7.68 17.77
CA TRP A 289 2.27 -6.98 17.10
C TRP A 289 1.38 -6.20 18.06
N ARG A 290 0.96 -6.83 19.17
CA ARG A 290 0.16 -6.16 20.21
C ARG A 290 0.94 -5.00 20.84
N ALA A 291 2.22 -5.19 21.10
CA ALA A 291 3.09 -4.14 21.61
C ALA A 291 3.18 -2.97 20.63
N ALA A 292 3.33 -3.23 19.32
CA ALA A 292 3.36 -2.18 18.30
C ALA A 292 2.09 -1.33 18.26
N LEU A 293 0.92 -1.96 18.33
CA LEU A 293 -0.37 -1.25 18.39
C LEU A 293 -0.51 -0.40 19.67
N ILE A 294 -0.14 -0.96 20.82
CA ILE A 294 -0.16 -0.23 22.10
C ILE A 294 0.82 0.94 22.06
N THR A 295 2.03 0.72 21.57
CA THR A 295 3.03 1.77 21.44
C THR A 295 2.52 2.88 20.53
N LEU A 296 1.95 2.56 19.37
CA LEU A 296 1.36 3.56 18.48
C LEU A 296 0.28 4.40 19.20
N ALA A 297 -0.66 3.76 19.90
CA ALA A 297 -1.70 4.45 20.65
C ALA A 297 -1.13 5.40 21.72
N VAL A 298 -0.13 4.93 22.49
CA VAL A 298 0.52 5.74 23.53
C VAL A 298 1.29 6.92 22.93
N THR A 299 1.93 6.73 21.77
CA THR A 299 2.73 7.79 21.13
C THR A 299 1.92 8.97 20.60
N PHE A 300 0.59 8.83 20.46
CA PHE A 300 -0.29 9.95 20.12
C PHE A 300 -0.62 10.86 21.33
N ILE A 301 -0.52 10.37 22.57
CA ILE A 301 -0.88 11.16 23.77
C ILE A 301 -0.02 12.43 23.89
N PRO A 302 1.32 12.38 23.72
CA PRO A 302 2.16 13.58 23.81
C PRO A 302 1.82 14.67 22.79
N LEU A 303 1.32 14.30 21.59
CA LEU A 303 0.98 15.28 20.55
C LEU A 303 -0.09 16.28 21.01
N TYR A 304 -0.99 15.88 21.92
CA TYR A 304 -1.98 16.79 22.51
C TYR A 304 -1.35 17.96 23.28
N PHE A 305 -0.14 17.77 23.82
CA PHE A 305 0.57 18.78 24.62
C PHE A 305 1.59 19.58 23.80
N ALA A 306 1.65 19.38 22.48
CA ALA A 306 2.62 20.05 21.63
C ALA A 306 2.18 21.50 21.35
N ASN A 307 2.99 22.47 21.77
CA ASN A 307 2.69 23.91 21.60
C ASN A 307 3.66 24.61 20.63
N SER A 308 4.60 23.88 20.05
CA SER A 308 5.61 24.41 19.13
C SER A 308 5.92 23.40 18.02
N LEU A 309 6.51 23.89 16.92
CA LEU A 309 6.98 23.02 15.84
C LEU A 309 7.99 21.97 16.35
N VAL A 310 8.94 22.38 17.20
CA VAL A 310 10.00 21.50 17.72
C VAL A 310 9.41 20.37 18.58
N THR A 311 8.52 20.70 19.52
CA THR A 311 7.84 19.70 20.36
C THR A 311 6.97 18.77 19.52
N SER A 312 6.34 19.29 18.47
CA SER A 312 5.50 18.50 17.56
C SER A 312 6.35 17.53 16.74
N ILE A 313 7.54 17.94 16.29
CA ILE A 313 8.49 17.07 15.58
C ILE A 313 8.98 15.95 16.51
N ILE A 314 9.34 16.26 17.75
CA ILE A 314 9.80 15.27 18.73
C ILE A 314 8.69 14.23 19.02
N PHE A 315 7.45 14.66 19.24
CA PHE A 315 6.35 13.73 19.48
C PHE A 315 5.93 12.97 18.22
N SER A 316 6.01 13.59 17.04
CA SER A 316 5.79 12.91 15.76
C SER A 316 6.85 11.84 15.49
N ALA A 317 8.09 12.06 15.90
CA ALA A 317 9.13 11.03 15.85
C ALA A 317 8.77 9.80 16.69
N LEU A 318 8.15 9.99 17.86
CA LEU A 318 7.65 8.87 18.68
C LEU A 318 6.54 8.10 17.95
N VAL A 319 5.63 8.79 17.26
CA VAL A 319 4.61 8.15 16.41
C VAL A 319 5.26 7.32 15.30
N GLY A 320 6.36 7.82 14.71
CA GLY A 320 7.15 7.07 13.73
C GLY A 320 7.64 5.72 14.24
N PHE A 321 8.02 5.62 15.52
CA PHE A 321 8.40 4.35 16.14
C PHE A 321 7.24 3.37 16.23
N GLY A 322 6.06 3.82 16.69
CA GLY A 322 4.86 2.96 16.76
C GLY A 322 4.37 2.54 15.37
N PHE A 323 4.36 3.48 14.42
CA PHE A 323 3.96 3.27 13.04
C PHE A 323 4.82 2.19 12.36
N ALA A 324 6.15 2.28 12.51
CA ALA A 324 7.09 1.27 12.00
C ALA A 324 6.80 -0.14 12.54
N GLY A 325 6.39 -0.26 13.79
CA GLY A 325 6.06 -1.54 14.41
C GLY A 325 4.84 -2.19 13.77
N VAL A 326 3.78 -1.41 13.56
CA VAL A 326 2.53 -1.92 12.99
C VAL A 326 2.75 -2.35 11.54
N ILE A 327 3.36 -1.50 10.71
CA ILE A 327 3.59 -1.84 9.29
C ILE A 327 4.51 -3.06 9.14
N THR A 328 5.48 -3.27 10.05
CA THR A 328 6.41 -4.40 9.96
C THR A 328 5.74 -5.72 10.35
N THR A 329 4.79 -5.68 11.29
CA THR A 329 4.14 -6.86 11.87
C THR A 329 2.86 -7.26 11.14
N MET A 330 2.11 -6.31 10.58
CA MET A 330 0.86 -6.54 9.85
C MET A 330 1.03 -7.51 8.68
N ASP A 331 1.99 -7.26 7.79
CA ASP A 331 2.21 -8.14 6.62
C ASP A 331 2.60 -9.57 7.03
N LEU A 332 3.33 -9.72 8.14
CA LEU A 332 3.73 -11.02 8.66
C LEU A 332 2.53 -11.80 9.23
N ILE A 333 1.53 -11.11 9.76
CA ILE A 333 0.28 -11.73 10.21
C ILE A 333 -0.53 -12.19 9.01
N GLY A 334 -0.63 -11.34 7.97
CA GLY A 334 -1.27 -11.72 6.71
C GLY A 334 -0.63 -12.99 6.12
N ALA A 335 0.70 -13.03 6.04
CA ALA A 335 1.44 -14.21 5.61
C ALA A 335 1.16 -15.45 6.47
N LYS A 336 1.10 -15.30 7.80
CA LYS A 336 0.81 -16.42 8.70
C LYS A 336 -0.62 -16.95 8.52
N ILE A 337 -1.60 -16.09 8.29
CA ILE A 337 -2.99 -16.51 8.00
C ILE A 337 -3.04 -17.28 6.68
N MET A 338 -2.31 -16.82 5.66
CA MET A 338 -2.18 -17.51 4.37
C MET A 338 -1.54 -18.91 4.52
N ASP A 339 -0.48 -19.03 5.33
CA ASP A 339 0.18 -20.31 5.58
C ASP A 339 -0.76 -21.28 6.33
N GLU A 340 -1.46 -20.80 7.37
CA GLU A 340 -2.41 -21.63 8.12
C GLU A 340 -3.58 -22.14 7.26
N ASP A 341 -4.10 -21.31 6.35
CA ASP A 341 -5.14 -21.72 5.40
C ASP A 341 -4.61 -22.78 4.42
N THR A 342 -3.41 -22.56 3.89
CA THR A 342 -2.75 -23.51 2.98
C THR A 342 -2.51 -24.85 3.67
N GLN A 343 -2.09 -24.85 4.94
CA GLN A 343 -1.91 -26.07 5.73
C GLN A 343 -3.23 -26.80 6.01
N LYS A 344 -4.31 -26.07 6.27
CA LYS A 344 -5.61 -26.64 6.62
C LYS A 344 -6.37 -27.19 5.42
N HIS A 345 -6.28 -26.51 4.28
CA HIS A 345 -7.06 -26.84 3.09
C HIS A 345 -6.24 -27.52 2.00
N HIS A 346 -4.92 -27.65 2.16
CA HIS A 346 -3.97 -28.17 1.18
C HIS A 346 -4.10 -27.50 -0.21
N LEU A 347 -4.54 -26.23 -0.22
CA LEU A 347 -4.80 -25.44 -1.40
C LEU A 347 -4.09 -24.09 -1.26
N ARG A 348 -3.32 -23.68 -2.28
CA ARG A 348 -2.64 -22.38 -2.30
C ARG A 348 -3.60 -21.27 -2.76
N ARG A 349 -4.36 -20.71 -1.82
CA ARG A 349 -5.37 -19.64 -2.00
C ARG A 349 -4.86 -18.24 -1.62
N GLU A 350 -3.55 -18.03 -1.72
CA GLU A 350 -2.85 -16.83 -1.21
C GLU A 350 -3.38 -15.54 -1.83
N GLY A 351 -3.79 -15.54 -3.10
CA GLY A 351 -4.28 -14.34 -3.78
C GLY A 351 -5.63 -13.88 -3.26
N ILE A 352 -6.54 -14.80 -2.96
CA ILE A 352 -7.87 -14.47 -2.40
C ILE A 352 -7.73 -13.93 -0.97
N ILE A 353 -6.83 -14.51 -0.17
CA ILE A 353 -6.62 -14.11 1.22
C ILE A 353 -5.88 -12.78 1.30
N ALA A 354 -4.83 -12.57 0.50
CA ALA A 354 -4.06 -11.33 0.47
C ALA A 354 -4.91 -10.12 0.05
N ASN A 355 -5.95 -10.33 -0.76
CA ASN A 355 -6.88 -9.28 -1.17
C ASN A 355 -8.05 -9.06 -0.23
N ALA A 356 -8.36 -10.02 0.62
CA ALA A 356 -9.46 -9.91 1.57
C ALA A 356 -9.02 -9.34 2.93
N LEU A 357 -7.73 -9.45 3.27
CA LEU A 357 -7.10 -8.88 4.48
C LEU A 357 -6.59 -7.46 4.23
#